data_AF-A0A973JFU6-F1
#
_entry.id   AF-A0A973JFU6-F1
#
_cell.length_a   1.000
_cell.length_b   1.000
_cell.length_c   1.000
_cell.angle_alpha   90.00
_cell.angle_beta   90.00
_cell.angle_gamma   90.00
#
_symmetry.space_group_name_H-M   'P 1'
#
loop_
_entity.id
_entity.type
_entity.pdbx_description
1 polymer ?
#
loop_
_entity_poly.entity_id
_entity_poly.type
_entity_poly.pdbx_seq_one_letter_code
_entity_poly.pdbx_strand_id
1 'polypeptide(L)' 'MINPEVFREYDIRGVVGKDFNVSFVYDIGRAVGTYAIPHGIRTMTIGMDCRLSSPHYHDALRKGLTST' A
#
# COMPACT_ATOMS: atom_id res chain seq x y z
N MET A 1 -1.54 -1.50 16.38
CA MET A 1 -2.37 -0.31 16.10
C MET A 1 -1.66 0.50 15.03
N ILE A 2 -2.37 1.02 14.03
CA ILE A 2 -1.77 1.80 12.93
C ILE A 2 -1.38 3.18 13.47
N ASN A 3 -0.18 3.66 13.16
CA ASN A 3 0.23 5.03 13.43
C ASN A 3 -0.49 5.97 12.43
N PRO A 4 -1.43 6.84 12.85
CA PRO A 4 -2.19 7.68 11.92
C PRO A 4 -1.31 8.74 11.23
N GLU A 5 -0.20 9.14 11.86
CA GLU A 5 0.73 10.16 11.33
C GLU A 5 1.46 9.74 10.05
N VAL A 6 1.31 8.47 9.65
CA VAL A 6 1.84 7.98 8.37
C VAL A 6 1.05 8.52 7.18
N PHE A 7 -0.22 8.87 7.37
CA PHE A 7 -1.06 9.49 6.35
C PHE A 7 -0.83 11.00 6.39
N ARG A 8 -0.08 11.49 5.40
CA ARG A 8 0.25 12.91 5.27
C ARG A 8 -0.67 13.57 4.25
N GLU A 9 -0.47 14.87 4.05
CA GLU A 9 -1.28 15.69 3.14
C GLU A 9 -1.30 15.16 1.70
N TYR A 10 -0.18 14.62 1.20
CA TYR A 10 -0.02 14.24 -0.20
C TYR A 10 0.39 12.78 -0.43
N ASP A 11 0.81 12.04 0.62
CA ASP A 11 1.19 10.63 0.50
C ASP A 11 1.22 9.91 1.86
N ILE A 12 1.58 8.62 1.81
CA ILE A 12 1.78 7.78 3.00
C ILE A 12 3.29 7.60 3.20
N ARG A 13 3.81 8.01 4.36
CA ARG A 13 5.25 7.92 4.68
C ARG A 13 5.50 7.59 6.14
N GLY A 14 6.48 6.72 6.37
CA GLY A 14 6.88 6.26 7.69
C GLY A 14 8.14 5.41 7.63
N VAL A 15 8.62 5.03 8.80
CA VAL A 15 9.82 4.21 9.00
C VAL A 15 9.46 2.73 8.92
N VAL A 16 10.15 2.01 8.04
CA VAL A 16 10.05 0.56 7.85
C VAL A 16 10.20 -0.16 9.19
N GLY A 17 9.26 -1.06 9.50
CA GLY A 17 9.30 -1.90 10.70
C GLY A 17 8.90 -1.19 12.01
N LYS A 18 8.75 0.14 11.99
CA LYS A 18 8.24 0.92 13.12
C LYS A 18 6.83 1.43 12.85
N ASP A 19 6.67 2.18 11.76
CA ASP A 19 5.42 2.85 11.44
C ASP A 19 4.51 1.98 10.57
N PHE A 20 5.10 1.19 9.67
CA PHE A 20 4.37 0.16 8.94
C PHE A 20 5.24 -1.03 8.55
N ASN A 21 4.56 -2.17 8.38
CA ASN A 21 5.13 -3.45 7.99
C ASN A 21 4.40 -4.01 6.76
N VAL A 22 4.76 -5.22 6.34
CA VAL A 22 4.18 -5.89 5.16
C VAL A 22 2.66 -6.01 5.24
N SER A 23 2.10 -6.32 6.42
CA SER A 23 0.65 -6.44 6.62
C SER A 23 -0.06 -5.11 6.40
N PHE A 24 0.52 -4.02 6.90
CA PHE A 24 -0.04 -2.69 6.67
C PHE A 24 -0.08 -2.34 5.17
N VAL A 25 0.99 -2.61 4.43
CA VAL A 25 1.04 -2.33 2.99
C VAL A 25 0.04 -3.18 2.21
N TYR A 26 -0.19 -4.43 2.63
CA TYR A 26 -1.25 -5.27 2.09
C TYR A 26 -2.65 -4.65 2.33
N ASP A 27 -2.91 -4.14 3.54
CA ASP A 27 -4.18 -3.48 3.86
C ASP A 27 -4.37 -2.17 3.08
N ILE A 28 -3.30 -1.40 2.83
CA ILE A 28 -3.34 -0.26 1.90
C ILE A 28 -3.75 -0.71 0.50
N GLY A 29 -3.18 -1.80 -0.01
CA GLY A 29 -3.57 -2.35 -1.31
C GLY A 29 -5.06 -2.70 -1.37
N ARG A 30 -5.59 -3.35 -0.33
CA ARG A 30 -7.03 -3.64 -0.22
C ARG A 30 -7.87 -2.37 -0.16
N ALA A 31 -7.46 -1.36 0.61
CA ALA A 31 -8.19 -0.10 0.72
C ALA A 31 -8.27 0.60 -0.64
N VAL A 32 -7.15 0.67 -1.37
CA VAL A 32 -7.10 1.24 -2.73
C VAL A 32 -7.95 0.43 -3.71
N GLY A 33 -7.86 -0.90 -3.70
CA GLY A 33 -8.68 -1.78 -4.56
C GLY A 33 -10.18 -1.61 -4.30
N THR A 34 -10.57 -1.59 -3.02
CA THR A 34 -11.96 -1.36 -2.59
C THR A 34 -12.49 -0.01 -3.07
N TYR A 35 -11.66 1.04 -3.01
CA TYR A 35 -12.01 2.36 -3.52
C TYR A 35 -12.11 2.40 -5.05
N ALA A 36 -11.27 1.64 -5.75
CA ALA A 36 -11.20 1.60 -7.21
C ALA A 36 -12.42 0.92 -7.87
N ILE A 37 -12.94 -0.14 -7.27
CA ILE A 37 -14.07 -0.94 -7.78
C ILE A 37 -15.30 -0.09 -8.16
N PRO A 38 -15.87 0.77 -7.27
CA PRO A 38 -17.04 1.58 -7.61
C PRO A 38 -16.75 2.63 -8.68
N HIS A 39 -15.48 2.97 -8.93
CA HIS A 39 -15.05 3.89 -9.97
C HIS A 39 -14.78 3.19 -11.31
N GLY A 40 -15.05 1.88 -11.42
CA GLY A 40 -14.85 1.11 -12.65
C GLY A 40 -13.39 0.89 -13.03
N ILE A 41 -12.44 1.17 -12.12
CA ILE A 41 -11.01 0.99 -12.37
C ILE A 41 -10.66 -0.48 -12.17
N ARG A 42 -10.26 -1.15 -13.26
CA ARG A 42 -9.93 -2.59 -13.28
C ARG A 42 -8.45 -2.89 -13.49
N THR A 43 -7.66 -1.88 -13.82
CA THR A 43 -6.24 -2.03 -14.14
C THR A 43 -5.46 -0.90 -13.50
N MET A 44 -4.41 -1.26 -12.78
CA MET A 44 -3.52 -0.32 -12.09
C MET A 44 -2.07 -0.72 -12.34
N THR A 45 -1.22 0.26 -12.54
CA THR A 45 0.23 0.08 -12.55
C THR A 45 0.78 0.25 -11.14
N ILE A 46 1.71 -0.62 -10.76
CA ILE A 46 2.47 -0.51 -9.52
C ILE A 46 3.95 -0.31 -9.86
N GLY A 47 4.63 0.49 -9.06
CA GLY A 47 6.05 0.80 -9.21
C GLY A 47 6.70 0.95 -7.85
N MET A 48 8.03 0.88 -7.81
CA MET A 48 8.81 1.01 -6.58
C MET A 48 10.18 1.63 -6.86
N ASP A 49 10.80 2.19 -5.83
CA ASP A 49 12.19 2.67 -5.88
C ASP A 49 13.19 1.57 -5.48
N CYS A 50 14.47 1.92 -5.37
CA CYS A 50 15.57 0.99 -5.07
C CYS A 50 15.81 0.73 -3.56
N ARG A 51 14.83 0.94 -2.66
CA ARG A 51 15.03 0.62 -1.23
C ARG A 51 15.02 -0.88 -0.98
N LEU A 52 15.73 -1.33 0.05
CA LEU A 52 15.76 -2.74 0.48
C LEU A 52 14.37 -3.30 0.82
N SER A 53 13.47 -2.45 1.32
CA SER A 53 12.08 -2.82 1.63
C SER A 53 11.17 -2.91 0.39
N SER A 54 11.57 -2.28 -0.72
CA SER A 54 10.70 -2.07 -1.89
C SER A 54 10.20 -3.36 -2.50
N PRO A 55 11.01 -4.41 -2.76
CA PRO A 55 10.51 -5.66 -3.34
C PRO A 55 9.39 -6.31 -2.51
N HIS A 56 9.54 -6.33 -1.18
CA HIS A 56 8.55 -6.94 -0.29
C HIS A 56 7.26 -6.12 -0.20
N TYR A 57 7.37 -4.79 -0.16
CA TYR A 57 6.20 -3.92 -0.11
C TYR A 57 5.45 -3.86 -1.43
N HIS A 58 6.18 -3.91 -2.55
CA HIS A 58 5.59 -4.02 -3.87
C HIS A 58 4.74 -5.29 -4.02
N ASP A 59 5.25 -6.45 -3.59
CA ASP A 59 4.47 -7.70 -3.61
C ASP A 59 3.27 -7.65 -2.66
N ALA A 60 3.42 -7.08 -1.46
CA ALA A 60 2.32 -6.91 -0.51
C ALA A 60 1.20 -6.03 -1.08
N LEU A 61 1.56 -4.89 -1.68
CA LEU A 61 0.62 -3.96 -2.28
C LEU A 61 -0.12 -4.64 -3.44
N ARG A 62 0.62 -5.32 -4.33
CA ARG A 62 0.05 -6.10 -5.44
C ARG A 62 -0.99 -7.10 -4.93
N LYS A 63 -0.63 -7.91 -3.93
CA LYS A 63 -1.53 -8.91 -3.32
C LYS A 63 -2.78 -8.25 -2.74
N GLY A 64 -2.62 -7.12 -2.05
CA GLY A 64 -3.72 -6.36 -1.48
C GLY A 64 -4.70 -5.89 -2.55
N LEU A 65 -4.19 -5.23 -3.60
CA LEU A 65 -4.97 -4.72 -4.73
C LEU A 65 -5.78 -5.80 -5.44
N THR A 66 -5.22 -7.02 -5.58
CA THR A 66 -5.89 -8.13 -6.29
C THR A 66 -6.78 -8.99 -5.39
N SER A 67 -6.95 -8.64 -4.12
CA SER A 67 -7.70 -9.44 -3.14
C SER A 67 -9.10 -8.92 -2.82
N THR A 68 -9.55 -7.88 -3.53
CA THR A 68 -10.83 -7.19 -3.33
C THR A 68 -11.72 -7.32 -4.54
#